data_AF-A0A4Y2CID1-F1
#
_entry.id   AF-A0A4Y2CID1-F1
#
_cell.length_a   1.000
_cell.length_b   1.000
_cell.length_c   1.000
_cell.angle_alpha   90.00
_cell.angle_beta   90.00
_cell.angle_gamma   90.00
#
_symmetry.space_group_name_H-M   'P 1'
#
loop_
_entity.id
_entity.type
_entity.pdbx_description
1 polymer ?
#
loop_
_entity_poly.entity_id
_entity_poly.type
_entity_poly.pdbx_seq_one_letter_code
_entity_poly.pdbx_strand_id
1 'polypeptide(L)'
;MDILLDTGSSIDIVSSNRVRPEHFTGEVVFVKQPLDAEFRCLPLAKVELQSPEFGCVVTKAAVIDAQLDSGWYFLINKTHELILEAKRKSNLNAVVTRSQTYKIEPLRSDEKKKEAVSSKEPAAVV
;
A
#
# COMPACT_ATOMS: atom_id res chain seq x y z
N MET A 1 -6.19 -5.61 -15.33
CA MET A 1 -6.97 -5.83 -14.11
C MET A 1 -7.53 -4.49 -13.71
N ASP A 2 -8.86 -4.35 -13.70
CA ASP A 2 -9.50 -3.11 -13.29
C ASP A 2 -9.50 -3.00 -11.75
N ILE A 3 -9.25 -1.79 -11.26
CA ILE A 3 -9.08 -1.50 -9.84
C ILE A 3 -10.18 -0.54 -9.40
N LEU A 4 -10.89 -0.90 -8.34
CA LEU A 4 -11.89 -0.07 -7.69
C LEU A 4 -11.35 0.38 -6.33
N LEU A 5 -11.23 1.69 -6.13
CA LEU A 5 -10.87 2.25 -4.83
C LEU A 5 -12.08 2.14 -3.88
N ASP A 6 -11.92 1.36 -2.82
CA ASP A 6 -12.90 1.20 -1.75
C ASP A 6 -12.38 1.88 -0.48
N THR A 7 -12.93 3.05 -0.17
CA THR A 7 -12.58 3.83 1.01
C THR A 7 -13.18 3.27 2.30
N GLY A 8 -14.20 2.42 2.20
CA GLY A 8 -14.90 1.82 3.34
C GLY A 8 -14.28 0.52 3.82
N SER A 9 -13.41 -0.09 3.02
CA SER A 9 -12.74 -1.34 3.39
C SER A 9 -11.42 -1.10 4.13
N SER A 10 -11.15 -2.00 5.09
CA SER A 10 -9.89 -2.05 5.84
C SER A 10 -8.87 -3.03 5.23
N ILE A 11 -9.28 -3.85 4.26
CA ILE A 11 -8.42 -4.80 3.56
C ILE A 11 -8.75 -4.87 2.06
N ASP A 12 -7.72 -5.05 1.24
CA ASP A 12 -7.91 -5.28 -0.19
C ASP A 12 -8.68 -6.59 -0.43
N ILE A 13 -9.47 -6.64 -1.51
CA ILE A 13 -10.23 -7.83 -1.88
C ILE A 13 -9.94 -8.22 -3.33
N VAL A 14 -9.71 -9.51 -3.56
CA VAL A 14 -9.43 -10.10 -4.86
C VAL A 14 -10.19 -11.41 -5.06
N SER A 15 -10.62 -11.68 -6.28
CA SER A 15 -11.18 -12.98 -6.66
C SER A 15 -10.10 -14.07 -6.69
N SER A 16 -10.45 -15.27 -6.21
CA SER A 16 -9.61 -16.47 -6.32
C SER A 16 -9.23 -16.83 -7.76
N ASN A 17 -10.03 -16.46 -8.77
CA ASN A 17 -9.68 -16.64 -10.19
C ASN A 17 -8.38 -15.94 -10.60
N ARG A 18 -7.95 -14.94 -9.82
CA ARG A 18 -6.79 -14.10 -10.11
C ARG A 18 -5.59 -14.40 -9.23
N VAL A 19 -5.73 -15.35 -8.32
CA VAL A 19 -4.72 -15.73 -7.34
C VAL A 19 -4.26 -17.15 -7.63
N ARG A 20 -2.96 -17.32 -7.88
CA ARG A 20 -2.40 -18.66 -8.00
C ARG A 20 -2.26 -19.32 -6.62
N PRO A 21 -2.36 -20.65 -6.52
CA PRO A 21 -2.21 -21.36 -5.24
C PRO A 21 -0.94 -21.02 -4.45
N GLU A 22 0.16 -20.69 -5.13
CA GLU A 22 1.45 -20.37 -4.48
C GLU A 22 1.47 -19.00 -3.81
N HIS A 23 0.48 -18.14 -4.10
CA HIS A 23 0.39 -16.80 -3.54
C HIS A 23 -0.38 -16.73 -2.24
N PHE A 24 -1.07 -17.81 -1.84
CA PHE A 24 -1.74 -17.88 -0.55
C PHE A 24 -0.71 -17.90 0.57
N THR A 25 -0.94 -17.09 1.61
CA THR A 25 0.02 -16.96 2.71
C THR A 25 -0.20 -18.00 3.82
N GLY A 26 -1.31 -18.75 3.76
CA GLY A 26 -1.77 -19.62 4.84
C GLY A 26 -2.42 -18.87 6.01
N GLU A 27 -2.43 -17.54 5.98
CA GLU A 27 -3.15 -16.71 6.94
C GLU A 27 -4.62 -16.53 6.52
N VAL A 28 -5.46 -16.20 7.50
CA VAL A 28 -6.88 -15.89 7.28
C VAL A 28 -7.25 -14.58 7.96
N VAL A 29 -8.28 -13.92 7.45
CA VAL A 29 -8.87 -12.70 8.00
C VAL A 29 -10.37 -12.89 8.22
N PHE A 30 -10.88 -12.33 9.31
CA PHE A 30 -12.32 -12.30 9.56
C PHE A 30 -12.89 -10.96 9.08
N VAL A 31 -13.78 -11.01 8.10
CA VAL A 31 -14.40 -9.83 7.49
C VAL A 31 -15.86 -9.76 7.87
N LYS A 32 -16.29 -8.62 8.40
CA LYS A 32 -17.71 -8.34 8.63
C LYS A 32 -18.31 -7.73 7.37
N GLN A 33 -19.36 -8.36 6.83
CA GLN A 33 -20.09 -7.78 5.71
C GLN A 33 -21.20 -6.86 6.22
N PRO A 34 -21.56 -5.78 5.50
CA PRO A 34 -22.54 -4.80 5.98
C PRO A 34 -23.92 -5.39 6.31
N LEU A 35 -24.32 -6.45 5.62
CA LEU A 35 -25.63 -7.09 5.75
C LEU A 35 -25.59 -8.40 6.56
N ASP A 36 -24.41 -8.88 6.91
CA ASP A 36 -24.25 -10.14 7.65
C ASP A 36 -23.92 -9.87 9.12
N ALA A 37 -24.64 -10.55 10.00
CA ALA A 37 -24.36 -10.49 11.43
C ALA A 37 -23.05 -11.24 11.77
N GLU A 38 -22.71 -12.26 10.99
CA GLU A 38 -21.56 -13.13 11.21
C GLU A 38 -20.31 -12.62 10.48
N PHE A 39 -19.14 -12.95 11.04
CA PHE A 39 -17.87 -12.71 10.37
C PHE A 39 -17.59 -13.84 9.38
N ARG A 40 -17.18 -13.48 8.17
CA ARG A 40 -16.70 -14.43 7.17
C ARG A 40 -15.20 -14.60 7.31
N CYS A 41 -14.74 -15.85 7.42
CA CYS A 41 -13.32 -16.19 7.35
C CYS A 41 -12.88 -16.24 5.88
N LEU A 42 -11.94 -15.38 5.48
CA LEU A 42 -11.39 -15.32 4.13
C LEU A 42 -9.88 -15.59 4.18
N PRO A 43 -9.33 -16.41 3.26
CA PRO A 43 -7.89 -16.61 3.18
C PRO A 43 -7.19 -15.36 2.65
N LEU A 44 -5.94 -15.18 3.05
CA LEU A 44 -5.07 -14.11 2.57
C LEU A 44 -4.14 -14.60 1.47
N ALA A 45 -3.94 -13.75 0.47
CA ALA A 45 -2.95 -13.95 -0.58
C ALA A 45 -2.10 -12.69 -0.78
N LYS A 46 -0.85 -12.94 -1.16
CA LYS A 46 0.07 -11.90 -1.63
C LYS A 46 -0.24 -11.60 -3.10
N VAL A 47 -0.65 -10.38 -3.39
CA VAL A 47 -1.00 -9.95 -4.75
C VAL A 47 0.00 -8.90 -5.21
N GLU A 48 0.50 -9.08 -6.43
CA GLU A 48 1.37 -8.12 -7.10
C GLU A 48 0.53 -7.32 -8.09
N LEU A 49 0.36 -6.02 -7.80
CA LEU A 49 -0.27 -5.06 -8.69
C LEU A 49 0.82 -4.47 -9.58
N GLN A 50 0.70 -4.70 -10.89
CA GLN A 50 1.65 -4.20 -11.87
C GLN A 50 0.99 -3.16 -12.78
N SER A 51 1.66 -2.03 -12.97
CA SER A 51 1.26 -0.98 -13.90
C SER A 51 2.48 -0.23 -14.43
N PRO A 52 2.49 0.21 -15.71
CA PRO A 52 3.53 1.09 -16.22
C PRO A 52 3.74 2.37 -15.40
N GLU A 53 2.69 2.86 -14.74
CA GLU A 53 2.69 4.16 -14.06
C GLU A 53 3.39 4.11 -12.69
N PHE A 54 3.26 2.99 -11.99
CA PHE A 54 3.74 2.82 -10.60
C PHE A 54 4.67 1.62 -10.40
N GLY A 55 5.00 0.90 -11.47
CA GLY A 55 5.81 -0.30 -11.42
C GLY A 55 5.05 -1.45 -10.77
N CYS A 56 5.66 -2.07 -9.76
CA CYS A 56 5.09 -3.20 -9.02
C CYS A 56 4.85 -2.80 -7.56
N VAL A 57 3.61 -3.00 -7.09
CA VAL A 57 3.22 -2.85 -5.68
C VAL A 57 2.70 -4.18 -5.20
N VAL A 58 3.29 -4.66 -4.11
CA VAL A 58 2.92 -5.93 -3.48
C VAL A 58 2.04 -5.64 -2.27
N THR A 59 0.89 -6.28 -2.19
CA THR A 59 -0.08 -6.11 -1.10
C THR A 59 -0.63 -7.46 -0.64
N LYS A 60 -1.21 -7.50 0.56
CA LYS A 60 -1.96 -8.65 1.07
C LYS A 60 -3.45 -8.37 0.88
N ALA A 61 -4.15 -9.28 0.23
CA ALA A 61 -5.58 -9.18 -0.04
C ALA A 61 -6.35 -10.38 0.50
N ALA A 62 -7.57 -10.12 0.95
CA ALA A 62 -8.56 -11.16 1.23
C ALA A 62 -9.05 -11.75 -0.10
N VAL A 63 -9.08 -13.08 -0.17
CA VAL A 63 -9.49 -13.77 -1.39
C VAL A 63 -10.95 -14.22 -1.26
N ILE A 64 -11.78 -13.80 -2.22
CA ILE A 64 -13.18 -14.22 -2.32
C ILE A 64 -13.35 -15.37 -3.31
N ASP A 65 -14.46 -16.07 -3.17
CA ASP A 65 -14.86 -17.14 -4.08
C ASP A 65 -14.95 -16.62 -5.54
N ALA A 66 -14.53 -17.45 -6.47
CA ALA A 66 -14.60 -17.24 -7.91
C ALA A 66 -16.01 -16.91 -8.41
N GLN A 67 -17.05 -17.42 -7.73
CA GLN A 67 -18.46 -17.14 -8.05
C GLN A 67 -18.85 -15.68 -7.79
N LEU A 68 -18.10 -14.98 -6.95
CA LEU A 68 -18.33 -13.56 -6.60
C LEU A 68 -17.41 -12.62 -7.39
N ASP A 69 -16.74 -13.13 -8.43
CA ASP A 69 -15.81 -12.34 -9.23
C ASP A 69 -16.56 -11.29 -10.07
N SER A 70 -16.46 -10.04 -9.64
CA SER A 70 -16.99 -8.89 -10.37
C SER A 70 -16.06 -8.39 -11.47
N GLY A 71 -14.87 -8.98 -11.60
CA GLY A 71 -13.83 -8.49 -12.49
C GLY A 71 -12.97 -7.36 -11.90
N TRP A 72 -13.25 -6.91 -10.68
CA TRP A 72 -12.55 -5.80 -10.03
C TRP A 72 -11.61 -6.29 -8.93
N TYR A 73 -10.47 -5.63 -8.79
CA TYR A 73 -9.68 -5.65 -7.57
C TYR A 73 -10.12 -4.50 -6.68
N PHE A 74 -10.57 -4.79 -5.47
CA PHE A 74 -10.96 -3.75 -4.51
C PHE A 74 -9.72 -3.33 -3.73
N LEU A 75 -9.35 -2.08 -3.91
CA LEU A 75 -8.15 -1.47 -3.36
C LEU A 75 -8.53 -0.54 -2.22
N ILE A 76 -7.88 -0.68 -1.07
CA ILE A 76 -8.08 0.23 0.07
C ILE A 76 -7.21 1.48 -0.05
N ASN A 77 -7.58 2.51 0.71
CA ASN A 77 -6.83 3.77 0.79
C ASN A 77 -5.36 3.57 1.12
N LYS A 78 -5.04 2.67 2.06
CA LYS A 78 -3.65 2.39 2.43
C LYS A 78 -2.84 1.87 1.23
N THR A 79 -3.38 0.94 0.45
CA THR A 79 -2.68 0.42 -0.73
C THR A 79 -2.65 1.47 -1.85
N HIS A 80 -3.68 2.31 -1.95
CA HIS A 80 -3.69 3.45 -2.86
C HIS A 80 -2.57 4.47 -2.56
N GLU A 81 -2.35 4.79 -1.29
CA GLU A 81 -1.23 5.65 -0.85
C GLU A 81 0.14 5.04 -1.22
N LEU A 82 0.30 3.72 -1.04
CA LEU A 82 1.52 3.01 -1.46
C LEU A 82 1.74 3.10 -2.98
N ILE A 83 0.68 3.01 -3.78
CA ILE A 83 0.74 3.21 -5.23
C ILE A 83 1.17 4.63 -5.56
N LEU A 84 0.59 5.65 -4.91
CA LEU A 84 0.98 7.05 -5.13
C LEU A 84 2.45 7.31 -4.76
N GLU A 85 2.93 6.70 -3.68
CA GLU A 85 4.34 6.78 -3.30
C GLU A 85 5.25 6.10 -4.32
N ALA A 86 4.86 4.93 -4.82
CA ALA A 86 5.59 4.21 -5.87
C ALA A 86 5.65 5.04 -7.17
N LYS A 87 4.55 5.69 -7.56
CA LYS A 87 4.53 6.66 -8.69
C LYS A 87 5.51 7.80 -8.49
N ARG A 88 5.65 8.35 -7.28
CA ARG A 88 6.61 9.43 -7.02
C ARG A 88 8.06 8.95 -7.15
N LYS A 89 8.35 7.75 -6.63
CA LYS A 89 9.69 7.14 -6.67
C LYS A 89 10.13 6.81 -8.09
N SER A 90 9.24 6.32 -8.96
CA SER A 90 9.57 6.02 -10.36
C SER A 90 9.93 7.27 -11.18
N ASN A 91 9.43 8.44 -10.79
CA ASN A 91 9.71 9.72 -11.44
C ASN A 91 10.96 10.44 -10.90
N LEU A 92 11.73 9.83 -9.99
CA LEU A 92 13.02 10.38 -9.57
C LEU A 92 14.05 10.10 -10.67
N ASN A 93 14.32 11.11 -11.51
CA ASN A 93 15.36 11.04 -12.53
C ASN A 93 16.69 10.56 -11.91
N ALA A 94 17.26 9.48 -12.46
CA ALA A 94 18.56 8.94 -12.02
C ALA A 94 19.72 9.94 -12.16
N VAL A 95 19.52 10.99 -12.96
CA VAL A 95 20.41 12.14 -13.08
C VAL A 95 19.71 13.35 -12.48
N VAL A 96 20.06 13.67 -11.22
CA VAL A 96 19.72 14.95 -10.61
C VAL A 96 20.83 15.93 -10.99
N THR A 97 20.49 16.97 -11.74
CA THR A 97 21.44 18.04 -12.02
C THR A 97 21.60 18.93 -10.78
N ARG A 98 22.77 19.56 -10.60
CA ARG A 98 23.05 20.46 -9.46
C ARG A 98 21.94 21.51 -9.23
N SER A 99 21.28 21.97 -10.30
CA SER A 99 20.18 22.95 -10.22
C SER A 99 18.85 22.37 -9.75
N GLN A 100 18.62 21.05 -9.88
CA GLN A 100 17.43 20.37 -9.39
C GLN A 100 17.53 20.04 -7.90
N THR A 101 18.73 19.79 -7.37
CA THR A 101 18.96 19.55 -5.94
C THR A 101 18.46 20.70 -5.07
N TYR A 102 18.68 21.95 -5.50
CA TYR A 102 18.21 23.15 -4.79
C TYR A 102 16.68 23.27 -4.69
N LYS A 103 15.91 22.56 -5.54
CA LYS A 103 14.44 22.55 -5.48
C LYS A 103 13.89 21.44 -4.59
N ILE A 104 14.68 20.39 -4.33
CA ILE A 104 14.27 19.22 -3.54
C ILE A 104 14.62 19.40 -2.06
N GLU A 105 15.73 20.07 -1.75
CA GLU A 105 16.15 20.38 -0.37
C GLU A 105 15.08 21.10 0.47
N PRO A 106 14.35 22.11 -0.05
CA PRO A 106 13.30 22.77 0.72
C PRO A 106 12.13 21.85 1.11
N LEU A 107 11.81 20.85 0.30
CA LEU A 107 10.73 19.89 0.62
C LEU A 107 11.15 18.87 1.68
N ARG A 108 12.43 18.51 1.77
CA ARG A 108 12.92 17.54 2.77
C ARG A 108 13.19 18.15 4.14
N SER A 109 13.35 19.47 4.24
CA SER A 109 13.52 20.15 5.52
C SER A 109 12.25 20.18 6.37
N ASP A 110 11.07 20.09 5.77
CA ASP A 110 9.79 20.09 6.52
C ASP A 110 9.49 18.74 7.20
N GLU A 111 9.96 17.62 6.64
CA GLU A 111 9.85 16.30 7.29
C GLU A 111 10.84 16.17 8.46
N LYS A 112 12.08 16.66 8.32
CA LYS A 112 13.08 16.60 9.40
C LYS A 112 12.75 17.47 10.61
N LYS A 113 11.94 18.51 10.46
CA LYS A 113 11.59 19.41 11.59
C LYS A 113 10.61 18.78 12.58
N LYS A 114 9.87 17.73 12.20
CA LYS A 114 8.96 17.01 13.12
C LYS A 114 9.64 15.91 13.93
N GLU A 115 10.80 15.39 13.50
CA GLU A 115 11.49 14.29 14.19
C GLU A 115 12.61 14.77 15.14
N ALA A 116 13.03 16.04 15.07
CA ALA A 116 14.17 16.55 15.84
C ALA A 116 13.84 17.11 17.25
N VAL A 117 12.59 17.02 17.75
CA VAL A 117 12.21 17.59 19.07
C VAL A 117 12.25 16.57 20.23
N SER A 118 12.72 15.34 20.01
CA SER A 118 12.88 14.40 21.13
C SER A 118 14.13 13.54 21.01
N SER A 119 15.29 14.08 21.41
CA SER A 119 16.22 13.39 22.33
C SER A 119 17.55 14.13 22.53
N LYS A 120 17.87 14.30 23.83
CA LYS A 120 19.20 14.43 24.47
C LYS A 120 19.95 15.76 24.41
N GLU A 121 19.94 16.42 25.56
CA GLU A 121 20.97 17.35 26.05
C GLU A 121 22.15 16.54 26.65
N PRO A 122 23.43 16.84 26.32
CA PRO A 122 24.58 16.15 26.90
C PRO A 122 25.20 16.91 28.07
N ALA A 123 25.84 16.13 28.95
CA ALA A 123 26.53 16.53 30.17
C ALA A 123 27.66 17.54 29.95
N ALA A 124 27.81 18.48 30.88
CA ALA A 124 28.98 19.34 31.03
C ALA A 124 29.86 18.85 32.19
N VAL A 125 31.13 18.64 31.90
CA VAL A 125 32.22 18.36 32.83
C VAL A 125 32.82 19.69 33.27
N VAL A 126 32.84 19.97 34.58
CA VAL A 126 33.97 20.52 35.39
C VAL A 126 33.80 20.02 36.82
#